data_AF-F7S5Z2-F1
#
_entry.id   AF-F7S5Z2-F1
#
_cell.length_a   1.000
_cell.length_b   1.000
_cell.length_c   1.000
_cell.angle_alpha   90.00
_cell.angle_beta   90.00
_cell.angle_gamma   90.00
#
_symmetry.space_group_name_H-M   'P 1'
#
loop_
_entity.id
_entity.type
_entity.pdbx_description
1 polymer ?
#
loop_
_entity_poly.entity_id
_entity_poly.type
_entity_poly.pdbx_seq_one_letter_code
_entity_poly.pdbx_strand_id
1 'polypeptide(L)'
;MHEITKEFRFEAAHTLQRQIAAEASRRIHGHSYRTTVTLRGAPDASGMLMDFGRLGQHLAAIREALDHRFLDEVEGLGPATLENLARFIWTRLAPSCPGLARVAVFRDSEGESCAYSE
;
A
#
# COMPACT_ATOMS: atom_id res chain seq x y z
N MET A 1 2.50 -21.32 12.05
CA MET A 1 1.66 -20.22 11.51
C MET A 1 2.18 -19.91 10.12
N HIS A 2 1.31 -19.68 9.14
CA HIS A 2 1.73 -19.42 7.76
C HIS A 2 1.54 -17.94 7.43
N GLU A 3 2.25 -17.48 6.41
CA GLU A 3 2.05 -16.16 5.81
C GLU A 3 1.87 -16.31 4.29
N ILE A 4 0.95 -15.52 3.74
CA ILE A 4 0.81 -15.34 2.31
C ILE A 4 0.98 -13.86 1.99
N THR A 5 1.66 -13.55 0.89
CA THR A 5 1.88 -12.17 0.45
C THR A 5 1.46 -12.03 -1.00
N LYS A 6 0.72 -10.97 -1.31
CA LYS A 6 0.39 -10.57 -2.68
C LYS A 6 0.91 -9.16 -2.94
N GLU A 7 1.42 -8.97 -4.16
CA GLU A 7 1.95 -7.69 -4.63
C GLU A 7 1.00 -7.04 -5.64
N PHE A 8 0.94 -5.71 -5.62
CA PHE A 8 0.41 -4.91 -6.71
C PHE A 8 1.27 -3.66 -6.92
N ARG A 9 1.14 -3.02 -8.08
CA ARG A 9 1.84 -1.77 -8.43
C ARG A 9 0.83 -0.70 -8.81
N PHE A 10 1.20 0.55 -8.61
CA PHE A 10 0.47 1.71 -9.09
C PHE A 10 1.43 2.86 -9.40
N GLU A 11 1.05 3.69 -10.37
CA GLU A 11 1.82 4.87 -10.78
C GLU A 11 1.08 6.11 -10.29
N ALA A 12 1.72 6.98 -9.50
CA ALA A 12 1.02 8.16 -8.98
C ALA A 12 1.94 9.35 -8.80
N ALA A 13 1.35 10.55 -8.92
CA ALA A 13 2.01 11.81 -8.68
C ALA A 13 1.62 12.37 -7.30
N HIS A 14 2.48 13.16 -6.69
CA HIS A 14 2.21 13.85 -5.43
C HIS A 14 3.09 15.08 -5.23
N THR A 15 2.81 15.82 -4.16
CA THR A 15 3.74 16.77 -3.56
C THR A 15 4.02 16.41 -2.10
N LEU A 16 5.13 16.93 -1.57
CA LEU A 16 5.49 16.82 -0.16
C LEU A 16 6.13 18.11 0.32
N GLN A 17 5.83 18.52 1.55
CA GLN A 17 6.48 19.66 2.19
C GLN A 17 7.65 19.20 3.06
N ARG A 18 8.71 18.66 2.45
CA ARG A 18 9.91 18.26 3.21
C ARG A 18 10.72 19.48 3.67
N GLN A 19 11.47 19.30 4.75
CA GLN A 19 12.43 20.30 5.23
C GLN A 19 13.79 20.14 4.52
N ILE A 20 14.25 18.91 4.31
CA ILE A 20 15.47 18.56 3.57
C ILE A 20 15.08 18.19 2.14
N ALA A 21 15.89 18.61 1.15
CA ALA A 21 15.57 18.49 -0.27
C ALA A 21 14.18 19.07 -0.61
N ALA A 22 13.82 20.16 0.08
CA ALA A 22 12.47 20.73 0.09
C ALA A 22 11.97 21.11 -1.31
N GLU A 23 12.84 21.70 -2.14
CA GLU A 23 12.44 22.25 -3.43
C GLU A 23 11.91 21.17 -4.38
N ALA A 24 12.61 20.05 -4.54
CA ALA A 24 12.15 18.95 -5.39
C ALA A 24 10.86 18.33 -4.83
N SER A 25 10.76 18.17 -3.51
CA SER A 25 9.59 17.56 -2.88
C SER A 25 8.31 18.39 -3.04
N ARG A 26 8.42 19.73 -3.10
CA ARG A 26 7.29 20.65 -3.23
C ARG A 26 6.73 20.72 -4.66
N ARG A 27 7.50 20.29 -5.66
CA ARG A 27 7.02 20.21 -7.04
C ARG A 27 6.18 18.96 -7.22
N ILE A 28 5.25 19.00 -8.17
CA ILE A 28 4.56 17.81 -8.63
C ILE A 28 5.61 16.87 -9.23
N HIS A 29 5.69 15.68 -8.68
CA HIS A 29 6.52 14.58 -9.15
C HIS A 29 5.79 13.27 -8.89
N GLY A 30 6.31 12.15 -9.35
CA GLY A 30 5.65 10.86 -9.17
C GLY A 30 6.63 9.72 -9.04
N HIS A 31 6.11 8.57 -8.67
CA HIS A 31 6.87 7.34 -8.49
C HIS A 31 6.09 6.14 -9.01
N SER A 32 6.84 5.11 -9.41
CA SER A 32 6.32 3.76 -9.57
C SER A 32 6.32 3.08 -8.21
N TYR A 33 5.14 2.91 -7.62
CA TYR A 33 4.99 2.30 -6.31
C TYR A 33 4.77 0.81 -6.45
N ARG A 34 5.54 0.04 -5.69
CA ARG A 34 5.29 -1.38 -5.46
C ARG A 34 4.74 -1.55 -4.06
N THR A 35 3.68 -2.35 -3.92
CA THR A 35 3.04 -2.58 -2.62
C THR A 35 2.88 -4.06 -2.38
N THR A 36 3.25 -4.53 -1.18
CA THR A 36 2.98 -5.89 -0.73
C THR A 36 2.01 -5.90 0.44
N VAL A 37 1.11 -6.87 0.43
CA VAL A 37 0.13 -7.11 1.49
C VAL A 37 0.27 -8.54 1.97
N THR A 38 0.54 -8.70 3.26
CA THR A 38 0.78 -9.98 3.91
C THR A 38 -0.34 -10.30 4.87
N LEU A 39 -0.90 -11.50 4.75
CA LEU A 39 -1.81 -12.09 5.72
C LEU A 39 -1.09 -13.20 6.49
N ARG A 40 -1.33 -13.31 7.79
CA ARG A 40 -0.79 -14.34 8.70
C ARG A 40 -1.94 -15.10 9.36
N GLY A 41 -1.83 -16.42 9.43
CA GLY A 41 -2.85 -17.25 10.05
C GLY A 41 -2.60 -18.75 9.98
N ALA A 42 -3.64 -19.51 10.31
CA ALA A 42 -3.72 -20.93 10.05
C ALA A 42 -4.62 -21.18 8.82
N PRO A 43 -4.29 -22.15 7.95
CA PRO A 43 -5.20 -22.53 6.89
C PRO A 43 -6.51 -23.09 7.44
N ASP A 44 -7.61 -22.80 6.77
CA ASP A 44 -8.92 -23.36 7.11
C ASP A 44 -9.09 -24.80 6.55
N ALA A 45 -10.32 -25.32 6.55
CA ALA A 45 -10.63 -26.66 6.02
C ALA A 45 -10.31 -26.84 4.52
N SER A 46 -10.17 -25.75 3.77
CA SER A 46 -9.74 -25.78 2.37
C SER A 46 -8.21 -25.86 2.23
N GLY A 47 -7.45 -25.76 3.32
CA GLY A 47 -5.99 -25.70 3.30
C GLY A 47 -5.44 -24.33 2.89
N MET A 48 -6.24 -23.27 2.88
CA MET A 48 -5.81 -21.90 2.52
C MET A 48 -5.98 -20.92 3.68
N LEU A 49 -5.15 -19.88 3.72
CA LEU A 49 -5.37 -18.72 4.61
C LEU A 49 -6.44 -17.80 4.03
N MET A 50 -6.32 -17.50 2.73
CA MET A 50 -7.29 -16.79 1.93
C MET A 50 -7.02 -17.10 0.45
N ASP A 51 -8.08 -17.20 -0.34
CA ASP A 51 -7.97 -17.29 -1.79
C ASP A 51 -7.32 -16.02 -2.38
N PHE A 52 -6.29 -16.18 -3.21
CA PHE A 52 -5.56 -15.05 -3.82
C PHE A 52 -6.39 -14.26 -4.85
N GLY A 53 -7.42 -14.86 -5.43
CA GLY A 53 -8.43 -14.19 -6.24
C GLY A 53 -9.28 -13.24 -5.39
N ARG A 54 -9.73 -13.68 -4.22
CA ARG A 54 -10.45 -12.82 -3.25
C ARG A 54 -9.57 -11.67 -2.76
N LEU A 55 -8.34 -11.95 -2.32
CA LEU A 55 -7.39 -10.89 -1.96
C LEU A 55 -7.15 -9.94 -3.15
N GLY A 56 -7.04 -10.49 -4.36
CA GLY A 56 -6.89 -9.71 -5.58
C GLY A 56 -8.02 -8.70 -5.84
N GLN A 57 -9.28 -9.07 -5.55
CA GLN A 57 -10.42 -8.15 -5.68
C GLN A 57 -10.32 -6.96 -4.71
N HIS A 58 -9.94 -7.23 -3.45
CA HIS A 58 -9.72 -6.16 -2.46
C HIS A 58 -8.57 -5.23 -2.89
N LEU A 59 -7.44 -5.81 -3.34
CA LEU A 59 -6.29 -5.03 -3.81
C LEU A 59 -6.60 -4.23 -5.08
N ALA A 60 -7.47 -4.72 -5.97
CA ALA A 60 -7.88 -4.00 -7.17
C ALA A 60 -8.63 -2.70 -6.83
N ALA A 61 -9.52 -2.73 -5.84
CA ALA A 61 -10.24 -1.54 -5.38
C ALA A 61 -9.29 -0.51 -4.73
N ILE A 62 -8.27 -0.96 -3.99
CA ILE A 62 -7.22 -0.08 -3.45
C ILE A 62 -6.41 0.53 -4.59
N ARG A 63 -6.01 -0.30 -5.57
CA ARG A 63 -5.25 0.16 -6.72
C ARG A 63 -6.03 1.21 -7.51
N GLU A 64 -7.32 1.03 -7.76
CA GLU A 64 -8.15 2.01 -8.47
C GLU A 64 -8.19 3.39 -7.78
N ALA A 65 -8.11 3.40 -6.44
CA ALA A 65 -8.06 4.63 -5.67
C ALA A 65 -6.71 5.36 -5.72
N LEU A 66 -5.63 4.70 -6.18
CA LEU A 66 -4.26 5.23 -6.13
C LEU A 66 -3.60 5.35 -7.51
N ASP A 67 -3.89 4.43 -8.43
CA ASP A 67 -3.25 4.33 -9.74
C ASP A 67 -3.69 5.45 -10.67
N HIS A 68 -2.71 6.08 -11.32
CA HIS A 68 -2.85 7.26 -12.16
C HIS A 68 -3.54 8.44 -11.47
N ARG A 69 -3.36 8.58 -10.15
CA ARG A 69 -3.91 9.68 -9.35
C ARG A 69 -2.85 10.70 -8.96
N PHE A 70 -3.33 11.90 -8.65
CA PHE A 70 -2.62 12.86 -7.84
C PHE A 70 -2.96 12.59 -6.37
N LEU A 71 -2.01 12.05 -5.61
CA LEU A 71 -2.27 11.50 -4.28
C LEU A 71 -2.72 12.54 -3.25
N ASP A 72 -2.32 13.80 -3.44
CA ASP A 72 -2.76 14.93 -2.60
C ASP A 72 -4.28 15.13 -2.61
N GLU A 73 -4.99 14.63 -3.64
CA GLU A 73 -6.45 14.68 -3.77
C GLU A 73 -7.16 13.42 -3.26
N VAL A 74 -6.42 12.39 -2.84
CA VAL A 74 -7.02 11.14 -2.34
C VAL A 74 -7.50 11.34 -0.91
N GLU A 75 -8.82 11.38 -0.74
CA GLU A 75 -9.45 11.57 0.56
C GLU A 75 -9.01 10.51 1.58
N GLY A 76 -8.59 10.98 2.76
CA GLY A 76 -8.16 10.15 3.87
C GLY A 76 -6.71 9.65 3.79
N LEU A 77 -5.98 9.94 2.70
CA LEU A 77 -4.55 9.58 2.60
C LEU A 77 -3.66 10.49 3.45
N GLY A 78 -3.97 11.78 3.50
CA GLY A 78 -3.08 12.79 4.09
C GLY A 78 -1.85 13.06 3.20
N PRO A 79 -0.76 13.64 3.75
CA PRO A 79 0.48 13.83 2.98
C PRO A 79 0.97 12.49 2.43
N ALA A 80 1.28 12.43 1.14
CA ALA A 80 1.55 11.19 0.41
C ALA A 80 2.95 10.60 0.71
N THR A 81 3.26 10.40 1.99
CA THR A 81 4.46 9.70 2.47
C THR A 81 4.26 8.19 2.40
N LEU A 82 5.35 7.41 2.50
CA LEU A 82 5.26 5.95 2.47
C LEU A 82 4.52 5.40 3.71
N GLU A 83 4.66 6.05 4.86
CA GLU A 83 3.96 5.72 6.11
C GLU A 83 2.44 5.90 5.95
N ASN A 84 2.02 7.03 5.38
CA ASN A 84 0.61 7.33 5.18
C ASN A 84 -0.01 6.44 4.09
N LEU A 85 0.72 6.14 3.02
CA LEU A 85 0.28 5.16 2.02
C LEU A 85 0.10 3.76 2.66
N ALA A 86 1.08 3.29 3.43
CA ALA A 86 0.97 1.99 4.11
C ALA A 86 -0.23 1.94 5.07
N ARG A 87 -0.43 3.00 5.87
CA ARG A 87 -1.58 3.11 6.80
C ARG A 87 -2.91 3.20 6.06
N PHE A 88 -3.01 4.00 5.00
CA PHE A 88 -4.23 4.14 4.20
C PHE A 88 -4.67 2.80 3.61
N ILE A 89 -3.72 2.05 3.04
CA ILE A 89 -3.97 0.72 2.47
C ILE A 89 -4.37 -0.25 3.59
N TRP A 90 -3.67 -0.22 4.74
CA TRP A 90 -4.03 -1.04 5.91
C TRP A 90 -5.48 -0.77 6.37
N THR A 91 -5.82 0.48 6.64
CA THR A 91 -7.15 0.87 7.16
C THR A 91 -8.28 0.41 6.25
N ARG A 92 -8.08 0.43 4.93
CA ARG A 92 -9.10 -0.04 3.97
C ARG A 92 -9.17 -1.56 3.86
N LEU A 93 -8.08 -2.28 4.09
CA LEU A 93 -8.05 -3.75 4.00
C LEU A 93 -8.44 -4.44 5.30
N ALA A 94 -8.09 -3.88 6.46
CA ALA A 94 -8.29 -4.50 7.76
C ALA A 94 -9.73 -5.01 8.02
N PRO A 95 -10.81 -4.29 7.63
CA PRO A 95 -12.18 -4.78 7.81
C PRO A 95 -12.53 -6.02 6.98
N SER A 96 -11.85 -6.24 5.85
CA SER A 96 -12.16 -7.32 4.90
C SER A 96 -11.10 -8.42 4.81
N CYS A 97 -9.92 -8.20 5.39
CA CYS A 97 -8.76 -9.09 5.34
C CYS A 97 -8.38 -9.56 6.75
N PRO A 98 -9.11 -10.53 7.33
CA PRO A 98 -8.72 -11.11 8.61
C PRO A 98 -7.31 -11.70 8.54
N GLY A 99 -6.53 -11.47 9.59
CA GLY A 99 -5.11 -11.86 9.63
C GLY A 99 -4.20 -10.94 8.83
N LEU A 100 -4.64 -9.74 8.40
CA LEU A 100 -3.74 -8.72 7.86
C LEU A 100 -2.61 -8.47 8.87
N ALA A 101 -1.37 -8.69 8.43
CA ALA A 101 -0.20 -8.69 9.30
C ALA A 101 0.83 -7.65 8.88
N ARG A 102 0.91 -7.34 7.57
CA ARG A 102 1.83 -6.33 7.07
C ARG A 102 1.37 -5.72 5.76
N VAL A 103 1.50 -4.40 5.64
CA VAL A 103 1.41 -3.67 4.38
C VAL A 103 2.73 -2.93 4.19
N ALA A 104 3.39 -3.11 3.05
CA ALA A 104 4.62 -2.38 2.74
C ALA A 104 4.52 -1.71 1.38
N VAL A 105 5.03 -0.47 1.30
CA VAL A 105 5.05 0.36 0.10
C VAL A 105 6.49 0.72 -0.21
N PHE A 106 6.87 0.56 -1.46
CA PHE A 106 8.24 0.69 -1.95
C PHE A 106 8.30 1.71 -3.09
N ARG A 107 9.39 2.48 -3.11
CA ARG A 107 9.87 3.22 -4.28
C ARG A 107 11.17 2.58 -4.73
N ASP A 108 11.08 1.61 -5.62
CA ASP A 108 12.24 0.78 -5.98
C ASP A 108 13.35 1.60 -6.65
N SER A 109 12.99 2.64 -7.43
CA SER A 109 13.97 3.55 -8.07
C SER A 109 14.82 4.35 -7.07
N GLU A 110 14.29 4.58 -5.88
CA GLU A 110 14.95 5.32 -4.80
C GLU A 110 15.57 4.38 -3.75
N GLY A 111 15.30 3.07 -3.82
CA GLY A 111 15.71 2.10 -2.81
C GLY A 111 15.01 2.27 -1.45
N GLU A 112 13.84 2.92 -1.43
CA GLU A 112 13.13 3.28 -0.20
C GLU A 112 11.90 2.40 0.03
N SER A 113 11.55 2.15 1.30
CA SER A 113 10.30 1.51 1.66
C SER A 113 9.82 1.88 3.06
N CYS A 114 8.52 1.73 3.29
CA CYS A 114 7.93 1.74 4.61
C CYS A 114 7.01 0.53 4.77
N ALA A 115 6.86 0.03 6.00
CA ALA A 115 5.90 -1.00 6.32
C ALA A 115 5.11 -0.64 7.58
N TYR A 116 3.81 -0.94 7.53
CA TYR A 116 2.92 -0.95 8.68
C TYR A 116 2.59 -2.41 9.00
N SER A 117 2.78 -2.82 10.25
CA SER A 117 2.56 -4.19 10.72
C SER A 117 1.87 -4.19 12.07
N GLU A 118 0.93 -5.12 12.28
CA GLU A 118 0.30 -5.44 13.58
C GLU A 118 0.20 -6.96 13.76
#